data_AF-I4N485-F1
#
_entry.id   AF-I4N485-F1
#
_cell.length_a   1.000
_cell.length_b   1.000
_cell.length_c   1.000
_cell.angle_alpha   90.00
_cell.angle_beta   90.00
_cell.angle_gamma   90.00
#
_symmetry.space_group_name_H-M   'P 1'
#
loop_
_entity.id
_entity.type
_entity.pdbx_description
1 polymer ?
#
loop_
_entity_poly.entity_id
_entity_poly.type
_entity_poly.pdbx_seq_one_letter_code
_entity_poly.pdbx_strand_id
1 'polypeptide(L)' 'SPYAKPSDLKDPFGHPFGYRFPGEHGSFDLIFYGQDGQPGGEGYNADLGNWE' A
#
# COMPACT_ATOMS: atom_id res chain seq x y z
N SER A 1 14.89 -14.13 8.61
CA SER A 1 15.15 -12.76 9.10
C SER A 1 13.83 -12.13 9.55
N PRO A 2 13.84 -11.22 10.54
CA PRO A 2 12.64 -10.56 11.04
C PRO A 2 12.08 -9.48 10.08
N TYR A 3 12.67 -9.36 8.88
CA TYR A 3 12.26 -8.41 7.85
C TYR A 3 11.49 -9.15 6.76
N ALA A 4 10.46 -8.48 6.23
CA ALA A 4 9.71 -8.93 5.07
C ALA A 4 10.65 -9.16 3.88
N LYS A 5 10.40 -10.24 3.14
CA LYS A 5 11.03 -10.44 1.83
C LYS A 5 10.25 -9.65 0.78
N PRO A 6 10.85 -9.37 -0.39
CA PRO A 6 10.13 -8.69 -1.48
C PRO A 6 8.83 -9.40 -1.89
N SER A 7 8.77 -10.72 -1.77
CA SER A 7 7.55 -11.51 -2.02
C SER A 7 6.41 -11.21 -1.05
N ASP A 8 6.75 -10.77 0.17
CA ASP A 8 5.81 -10.53 1.26
C ASP A 8 5.25 -9.10 1.20
N LEU A 9 5.76 -8.27 0.27
CA LEU A 9 5.38 -6.87 0.05
C LEU A 9 4.50 -6.71 -1.20
N LYS A 10 3.86 -7.79 -1.63
CA LYS A 10 2.81 -7.75 -2.65
C LYS A 10 1.45 -7.84 -2.00
N ASP A 11 0.51 -7.10 -2.54
CA ASP A 11 -0.89 -7.19 -2.17
C ASP A 11 -1.55 -8.49 -2.70
N PRO A 12 -2.83 -8.76 -2.38
CA PRO A 12 -3.53 -9.95 -2.88
C PRO A 12 -3.67 -10.05 -4.41
N PHE A 13 -3.50 -8.95 -5.14
CA PHE A 13 -3.56 -8.87 -6.60
C PHE A 13 -2.17 -8.95 -7.25
N GLY A 14 -1.11 -8.95 -6.44
CA GLY A 14 0.28 -9.05 -6.89
C GLY A 14 0.96 -7.71 -7.15
N HIS A 15 0.34 -6.59 -6.79
CA HIS A 15 0.90 -5.24 -6.92
C HIS A 15 1.78 -4.90 -5.71
N PRO A 16 2.81 -4.06 -5.89
CA PRO A 16 3.54 -3.50 -4.75
C PRO A 16 2.67 -2.50 -3.98
N PHE A 17 2.81 -2.46 -2.66
CA PHE A 17 2.25 -1.37 -1.86
C PHE A 17 2.93 -0.05 -2.20
N GLY A 18 2.16 1.04 -2.20
CA GLY A 18 2.70 2.39 -2.16
C GLY A 18 3.41 2.64 -0.84
N TYR A 19 4.54 3.34 -0.88
CA TYR A 19 5.30 3.69 0.31
C TYR A 19 5.76 5.14 0.24
N ARG A 20 5.64 5.87 1.36
CA ARG A 20 6.08 7.25 1.47
C ARG A 20 6.86 7.49 2.76
N PHE A 21 7.99 8.17 2.64
CA PHE A 21 8.77 8.69 3.76
C PHE A 21 9.40 10.04 3.40
N PRO A 22 9.18 11.11 4.20
CA PRO A 22 8.29 11.17 5.36
C PRO A 22 6.82 11.01 4.96
N GLY A 23 6.04 10.36 5.82
CA GLY A 23 4.60 10.18 5.61
C GLY A 23 3.83 11.51 5.70
N GLU A 24 2.70 11.59 5.02
CA GLU A 24 1.72 12.66 5.17
C GLU A 24 0.87 12.45 6.42
N HIS A 25 0.66 11.20 6.85
CA HIS A 25 -0.21 10.84 7.97
C HIS A 25 0.56 10.37 9.21
N GLY A 26 1.90 10.38 9.16
CA GLY A 26 2.75 9.91 10.26
C GLY A 26 4.23 9.87 9.87
N SER A 27 4.98 8.97 10.51
CA SER A 27 6.41 8.81 10.19
C SER A 27 6.62 8.25 8.78
N PHE A 28 5.73 7.38 8.32
CA PHE A 28 5.68 6.83 6.98
C PHE A 28 4.24 6.48 6.63
N ASP A 29 3.97 6.37 5.33
CA ASP A 29 2.70 5.88 4.80
C ASP A 29 2.96 4.58 4.01
N LEU A 30 2.09 3.59 4.20
CA LEU A 30 1.99 2.38 3.41
C LEU A 30 0.57 2.31 2.84
N ILE A 31 0.46 2.14 1.52
CA ILE A 31 -0.78 2.36 0.76
C ILE A 31 -1.09 1.12 -0.07
N PHE A 32 -2.30 0.59 0.06
CA PHE A 32 -2.88 -0.41 -0.83
C PHE A 32 -3.73 0.28 -1.89
N TYR A 33 -3.40 0.11 -3.18
CA TYR A 33 -4.05 0.80 -4.30
C TYR A 33 -5.25 0.05 -4.89
N GLY A 34 -5.96 -0.73 -4.07
CA GLY A 34 -7.11 -1.51 -4.53
C GLY A 34 -6.79 -2.54 -5.64
N GLN A 35 -7.85 -2.98 -6.33
CA GLN A 35 -7.77 -4.03 -7.34
C GLN A 35 -7.04 -3.62 -8.63
N ASP A 36 -6.99 -2.34 -8.97
CA ASP A 36 -6.32 -1.85 -10.19
C ASP A 36 -4.84 -1.51 -9.96
N GLY A 37 -4.40 -1.42 -8.71
CA GLY A 37 -3.02 -1.13 -8.37
C GLY A 37 -2.61 0.31 -8.73
N GLN A 38 -3.57 1.23 -8.86
CA GLN A 38 -3.33 2.63 -9.19
C GLN A 38 -3.85 3.57 -8.10
N PRO A 39 -3.21 4.74 -7.87
CA PRO A 39 -3.72 5.72 -6.93
C PRO A 39 -5.12 6.23 -7.32
N GLY A 40 -5.98 6.39 -6.31
CA GLY A 40 -7.33 6.91 -6.43
C GLY A 40 -8.39 5.81 -6.47
N GLY A 41 -9.32 5.90 -7.41
CA GLY A 41 -10.39 4.90 -7.56
C GLY A 41 -11.52 5.00 -6.52
N GLU A 42 -12.51 4.14 -6.70
CA GLU A 42 -13.65 3.99 -5.79
C GLU A 42 -14.02 2.50 -5.66
N GLY A 43 -14.76 2.13 -4.62
CA GLY A 43 -15.18 0.75 -4.39
C GLY A 43 -13.98 -0.19 -4.23
N TYR A 44 -13.90 -1.25 -5.05
CA TYR A 44 -12.79 -2.21 -5.02
C TYR A 44 -11.45 -1.63 -5.48
N ASN A 45 -11.46 -0.46 -6.11
CA ASN A 45 -10.26 0.25 -6.54
C ASN A 45 -9.86 1.36 -5.56
N ALA A 46 -10.58 1.55 -4.46
CA ALA A 46 -10.26 2.59 -3.51
C ALA A 46 -8.93 2.31 -2.78
N ASP A 47 -8.13 3.36 -2.63
CA ASP A 47 -6.92 3.34 -1.83
C ASP A 47 -7.23 3.11 -0.33
N LEU A 48 -6.37 2.35 0.35
CA LEU A 48 -6.39 2.16 1.81
C LEU A 48 -5.00 2.36 2.41
N GLY A 49 -4.89 3.26 3.39
CA GLY A 49 -3.65 3.57 4.08
C GLY A 49 -3.50 2.92 5.45
N ASN A 50 -2.26 2.77 5.95
CA ASN A 50 -2.00 2.27 7.31
C ASN A 50 -2.35 3.23 8.45
N TRP A 51 -2.94 4.38 8.12
CA TRP A 51 -3.38 5.41 9.05
C TRP A 51 -4.90 5.44 9.23
N GLU A 52 -5.64 4.70 8.41
CA GLU A 52 -7.07 4.43 8.64
C GLU A 52 -7.27 3.45 9.82
#